data_AF-A0A939UHR8-F1
#
_entry.id   AF-A0A939UHR8-F1
#
_cell.length_a   1.000
_cell.length_b   1.000
_cell.length_c   1.000
_cell.angle_alpha   90.00
_cell.angle_beta   90.00
_cell.angle_gamma   90.00
#
_symmetry.space_group_name_H-M   'P 1'
#
loop_
_entity.id
_entity.type
_entity.pdbx_description
1 polymer ?
#
loop_
_entity_poly.entity_id
_entity_poly.type
_entity_poly.pdbx_seq_one_letter_code
_entity_poly.pdbx_strand_id
1 'polypeptide(L)'
;TEYALTRSGRLNNRIYVPEVNAFTCGQLMFFFMLQTAYTGALLHIDTFNQPGVEEGKNATYALLGRAGYEEKAKELNGKKAKTEKYII
;
A
#
# COMPACT_ATOMS: atom_id res chain seq x y z
N THR A 1 -21.62 10.96 11.18
CA THR A 1 -21.72 9.94 12.26
C THR A 1 -22.10 8.61 11.65
N GLU A 2 -21.90 7.49 12.37
CA GLU A 2 -22.30 6.13 11.95
C GLU A 2 -23.71 6.11 11.34
N TYR A 3 -24.67 6.70 12.06
CA TYR A 3 -26.05 6.87 11.61
C TYR A 3 -26.19 7.59 10.25
N ALA A 4 -25.52 8.72 10.06
CA ALA A 4 -25.60 9.49 8.81
C ALA A 4 -25.01 8.74 7.60
N LEU A 5 -23.93 7.97 7.82
CA LEU A 5 -23.30 7.14 6.79
C LEU A 5 -24.23 5.99 6.38
N THR A 6 -24.78 5.26 7.34
CA THR A 6 -25.75 4.19 7.09
C THR A 6 -26.97 4.71 6.33
N ARG A 7 -27.54 5.85 6.76
CA ARG A 7 -28.69 6.47 6.08
C ARG A 7 -28.38 6.87 4.63
N SER A 8 -27.13 7.21 4.33
CA SER A 8 -26.69 7.59 2.99
C SER A 8 -26.22 6.39 2.14
N GLY A 9 -26.45 5.16 2.60
CA GLY A 9 -26.04 3.94 1.89
C GLY A 9 -24.52 3.69 1.87
N ARG A 10 -23.76 4.33 2.77
CA ARG A 10 -22.30 4.17 2.86
C ARG A 10 -21.94 3.13 3.91
N LEU A 11 -21.19 2.10 3.50
CA LEU A 11 -20.64 1.09 4.39
C LEU A 11 -19.80 1.74 5.49
N ASN A 12 -19.93 1.21 6.71
CA ASN A 12 -19.20 1.67 7.88
C ASN A 12 -18.97 0.49 8.83
N ASN A 13 -17.92 0.60 9.66
CA ASN A 13 -17.56 -0.38 10.69
C ASN A 13 -17.01 0.38 11.91
N ARG A 14 -17.21 -0.16 13.11
CA ARG A 14 -16.72 0.40 14.37
C ARG A 14 -15.94 -0.65 15.14
N ILE A 15 -14.66 -0.39 15.36
CA ILE A 15 -13.83 -1.17 16.29
C ILE A 15 -13.77 -0.40 17.60
N TYR A 16 -14.31 -0.99 18.66
CA TYR A 16 -14.31 -0.40 19.98
C TYR A 16 -13.13 -0.93 20.80
N VAL A 17 -12.37 -0.02 21.40
CA VAL A 17 -11.34 -0.32 22.40
C VAL A 17 -11.72 0.36 23.72
N PRO A 18 -11.64 -0.33 24.87
CA PRO A 18 -12.15 0.18 26.15
C PRO A 18 -11.33 1.34 26.72
N GLU A 19 -10.04 1.37 26.42
CA GLU A 19 -9.09 2.42 26.81
C GLU A 19 -7.91 2.44 25.83
N VAL A 20 -7.06 3.47 25.91
CA VAL A 20 -5.83 3.55 25.10
C VAL A 20 -4.65 3.28 26.01
N ASN A 21 -4.12 2.06 25.95
CA ASN A 21 -2.93 1.64 26.69
C ASN A 21 -2.13 0.60 25.89
N ALA A 22 -0.95 0.24 26.37
CA ALA A 22 -0.07 -0.69 25.66
C ALA A 22 -0.75 -2.05 25.36
N PHE A 23 -1.58 -2.53 26.28
CA PHE A 23 -2.28 -3.81 26.14
C PHE A 23 -3.33 -3.77 25.02
N THR A 24 -4.23 -2.79 25.07
CA THR A 24 -5.31 -2.59 24.08
C THR A 24 -4.78 -2.20 22.70
N CYS A 25 -3.70 -1.42 22.63
CA CYS A 25 -2.98 -1.15 21.38
C CYS A 25 -2.39 -2.43 20.78
N GLY A 26 -1.78 -3.29 21.61
CA GLY A 26 -1.27 -4.59 21.16
C GLY A 26 -2.37 -5.49 20.59
N GLN A 27 -3.54 -5.54 21.25
CA GLN A 27 -4.71 -6.27 20.74
C GLN A 27 -5.18 -5.73 19.39
N LEU A 28 -5.27 -4.40 19.25
CA LEU A 28 -5.70 -3.75 18.00
C LEU A 28 -4.73 -4.02 16.85
N MET A 29 -3.41 -3.96 17.11
CA MET A 29 -2.39 -4.31 16.12
C MET A 29 -2.52 -5.76 15.68
N PHE A 30 -2.65 -6.69 16.63
CA PHE A 30 -2.78 -8.11 16.31
C PHE A 30 -4.06 -8.41 15.52
N PHE A 31 -5.17 -7.77 15.89
CA PHE A 31 -6.43 -7.85 15.15
C PHE A 31 -6.24 -7.46 13.67
N PHE A 32 -5.59 -6.32 13.39
CA PHE A 32 -5.36 -5.89 12.00
C PHE A 32 -4.34 -6.74 11.25
N MET A 33 -3.32 -7.29 11.93
CA MET A 33 -2.39 -8.24 11.32
C MET A 33 -3.11 -9.51 10.85
N LEU A 34 -3.98 -10.09 11.69
CA LEU A 34 -4.80 -11.24 11.31
C LEU A 34 -5.79 -10.90 10.20
N GLN A 35 -6.48 -9.78 10.30
CA GLN A 35 -7.43 -9.34 9.26
C GLN A 35 -6.72 -9.20 7.91
N THR A 36 -5.51 -8.66 7.89
CA THR A 36 -4.70 -8.51 6.67
C THR A 36 -4.36 -9.88 6.07
N ALA A 37 -3.86 -10.82 6.88
CA ALA A 37 -3.54 -12.19 6.46
C ALA A 37 -4.74 -12.92 5.86
N TYR A 38 -5.90 -12.85 6.53
CA TYR A 38 -7.13 -13.47 6.01
C TYR A 38 -7.63 -12.79 4.75
N THR A 39 -7.56 -11.45 4.68
CA THR A 39 -7.99 -10.71 3.49
C THR A 39 -7.17 -11.11 2.27
N GLY A 40 -5.85 -11.21 2.38
CA GLY A 40 -5.03 -11.61 1.25
C GLY A 40 -5.30 -13.06 0.81
N ALA A 41 -5.54 -13.97 1.76
CA ALA A 41 -5.99 -15.33 1.44
C ALA A 41 -7.35 -15.34 0.70
N LEU A 42 -8.32 -14.55 1.15
CA LEU A 42 -9.64 -14.39 0.51
C LEU A 42 -9.56 -13.74 -0.88
N LEU A 43 -8.59 -12.86 -1.10
CA LEU A 43 -8.32 -12.23 -2.39
C LEU A 43 -7.39 -13.07 -3.29
N HIS A 44 -6.97 -14.25 -2.85
CA HIS A 44 -6.03 -15.13 -3.57
C HIS A 44 -4.69 -14.46 -3.92
N ILE A 45 -4.16 -13.66 -2.98
CA ILE A 45 -2.84 -13.03 -3.09
C ILE A 45 -1.90 -13.50 -1.97
N ASP A 46 -0.61 -13.48 -2.23
CA ASP A 46 0.40 -13.66 -1.18
C ASP A 46 0.50 -12.38 -0.35
N THR A 47 0.08 -12.47 0.92
CA THR A 47 0.03 -11.32 1.84
C THR A 47 1.41 -10.95 2.38
N PHE A 48 2.38 -11.84 2.27
CA PHE A 48 3.67 -11.73 2.96
C PHE A 48 4.81 -11.33 2.03
N ASN A 49 4.51 -10.98 0.77
CA ASN A 49 5.49 -10.51 -0.20
C ASN A 49 5.23 -9.06 -0.65
N GLN A 50 6.21 -8.47 -1.33
CA GLN A 50 6.12 -7.10 -1.85
C GLN A 50 7.00 -6.89 -3.11
N PRO A 51 6.86 -7.69 -4.18
CA PRO A 51 7.78 -7.64 -5.33
C PRO A 51 7.83 -6.28 -6.02
N GLY A 52 6.72 -5.52 -6.02
CA GLY A 52 6.65 -4.22 -6.70
C GLY A 52 7.57 -3.13 -6.13
N VAL A 53 8.06 -3.26 -4.89
CA VAL A 53 8.91 -2.23 -4.27
C VAL A 53 10.32 -2.23 -4.84
N GLU A 54 10.79 -3.37 -5.36
CA GLU A 54 12.15 -3.52 -5.88
C GLU A 54 12.35 -2.72 -7.17
N GLU A 55 11.34 -2.66 -8.05
CA GLU A 55 11.40 -1.80 -9.24
C GLU A 55 11.57 -0.31 -8.88
N GLY A 56 10.90 0.15 -7.82
CA GLY A 56 11.06 1.53 -7.33
C GLY A 56 12.47 1.81 -6.82
N LYS A 57 13.08 0.85 -6.10
CA LYS A 57 14.47 0.94 -5.65
C LYS A 57 15.44 0.96 -6.83
N ASN A 58 15.28 0.04 -7.78
CA ASN A 58 16.11 -0.05 -8.98
C ASN A 58 16.05 1.24 -9.80
N ALA A 59 14.85 1.81 -9.95
CA ALA A 59 14.69 3.09 -10.62
C ALA A 59 15.40 4.23 -9.88
N THR A 60 15.33 4.26 -8.55
CA THR A 60 16.02 5.25 -7.73
C THR A 60 17.54 5.11 -7.85
N TYR A 61 18.08 3.90 -7.78
CA TYR A 61 19.52 3.65 -7.95
C TYR A 61 20.03 4.10 -9.32
N ALA A 62 19.27 3.81 -10.37
CA ALA A 62 19.58 4.23 -11.72
C ALA A 62 19.60 5.75 -11.87
N LEU A 63 18.59 6.46 -11.34
CA LEU A 63 18.51 7.92 -11.39
C LEU A 63 19.61 8.62 -10.58
N LEU A 64 20.06 7.99 -9.48
CA LEU A 64 21.18 8.48 -8.67
C LEU A 64 22.57 8.11 -9.24
N GLY A 65 22.62 7.44 -10.40
CA GLY A 65 23.88 7.11 -11.08
C GLY A 65 24.69 6.02 -10.38
N ARG A 66 24.04 5.09 -9.66
CA ARG A 66 24.73 3.97 -9.01
C ARG A 66 25.37 3.06 -10.06
N ALA A 67 26.65 2.72 -9.88
CA ALA A 67 27.35 1.79 -10.76
C ALA A 67 26.61 0.43 -10.87
N GLY A 68 26.47 -0.10 -12.08
CA GLY A 68 25.74 -1.32 -12.40
C GLY A 68 24.26 -1.11 -12.76
N TYR A 69 23.76 0.13 -12.76
CA TYR A 69 22.38 0.49 -13.13
C TYR A 69 22.30 1.34 -14.41
N GLU A 70 23.36 1.38 -15.21
CA GLU A 70 23.49 2.26 -16.38
C GLU A 70 22.44 1.97 -17.46
N GLU A 71 22.15 0.70 -17.72
CA GLU A 71 21.11 0.30 -18.67
C GLU A 71 19.71 0.72 -18.20
N LYS A 72 19.41 0.54 -16.91
CA LYS A 72 18.15 1.01 -16.31
C LYS A 72 18.06 2.53 -16.37
N ALA A 73 19.16 3.27 -16.17
CA ALA A 73 19.17 4.72 -16.29
C ALA A 73 18.86 5.19 -17.73
N LYS A 74 19.43 4.52 -18.73
CA LYS A 74 19.09 4.77 -20.15
C LYS A 74 17.62 4.49 -20.44
N GLU A 75 17.08 3.36 -19.98
CA GLU A 75 15.67 3.00 -20.12
C GLU A 75 14.75 4.10 -19.54
N LEU A 76 15.05 4.55 -18.31
CA LEU A 76 14.24 5.56 -17.62
C LEU A 76 14.29 6.93 -18.31
N ASN A 77 15.46 7.33 -18.81
CA ASN A 77 15.63 8.59 -19.55
C ASN A 77 15.02 8.53 -20.96
N GLY A 78 14.89 7.34 -21.55
CA GLY A 78 14.23 7.12 -22.83
C GLY A 78 12.71 7.02 -22.77
N LYS A 79 12.09 7.23 -21.60
CA LYS A 79 10.63 7.15 -21.43
C LYS A 79 9.91 8.20 -22.30
N LYS A 80 8.85 7.76 -22.98
CA LYS A 80 7.97 8.66 -23.74
C LYS A 80 7.36 9.72 -22.84
N ALA A 81 7.20 10.93 -23.39
CA ALA A 81 6.54 12.02 -22.71
C ALA A 81 5.13 11.60 -22.26
N LYS A 82 4.71 12.04 -21.06
CA LYS A 82 3.37 11.79 -20.54
C LYS A 82 2.34 12.36 -21.51
N THR A 83 1.27 11.62 -21.76
CA THR A 83 0.19 12.08 -22.64
C THR A 83 -0.77 12.95 -21.83
N GLU A 84 -1.02 14.18 -22.27
CA GLU A 84 -1.91 15.13 -21.58
C GLU A 84 -3.31 14.56 -21.33
N LYS A 85 -3.79 13.67 -22.21
CA LYS A 85 -5.06 12.95 -22.06
C LYS A 85 -5.21 12.18 -20.73
N TYR A 86 -4.11 11.77 -20.10
CA TYR A 86 -4.12 10.94 -18.88
C TYR A 86 -3.59 11.67 -17.65
N ILE A 87 -3.49 13.00 -17.71
CA ILE A 87 -3.11 13.84 -16.58
C ILE A 87 -4.41 14.47 -16.05
N ILE A 88 -4.83 14.05 -14.86
CA ILE A 88 -5.99 14.60 -14.12
C ILE A 88 -5.49 15.70 -13.19
#